data_AF-A0A3D4H171-F1
#
_entry.id   AF-A0A3D4H171-F1
#
_cell.length_a   1.000
_cell.length_b   1.000
_cell.length_c   1.000
_cell.angle_alpha   90.00
_cell.angle_beta   90.00
_cell.angle_gamma   90.00
#
_symmetry.space_group_name_H-M   'P 1'
#
loop_
_entity.id
_entity.type
_entity.pdbx_description
1 polymer ?
#
loop_
_entity_poly.entity_id
_entity_poly.type
_entity_poly.pdbx_seq_one_letter_code
_entity_poly.pdbx_strand_id
1 'polypeptide(L)'
;GEFTSFGLALGVSYGTYVTKAISLGVTMKLVHEKLASQGAGIEKGKGAGTSFAGDVGFMWKTTDKLTVAWVLRNVGPNITFIDADQADPLPQNLTVGFAYKILESGNSSVLFTTDVYKPLADEGFLSFVTGWSDSPPDEEFKDIDYHAGAEWNYNLSEDSAFALRAGYSHDEDGKRKSPTFGLGLKYNWASFDLSYFADNSAARRNSFRFSGGFSF
;
A
#
# COMPACT_ATOMS: atom_id res chain seq x y z
N GLY A 1 5.56 2.09 -34.54
CA GLY A 1 4.14 2.17 -34.16
C GLY A 1 4.08 2.59 -32.71
N GLU A 2 3.14 3.43 -32.34
CA GLU A 2 2.93 3.86 -30.95
C GLU A 2 1.96 2.88 -30.25
N PHE A 3 2.27 2.50 -29.01
CA PHE A 3 1.36 1.74 -28.15
C PHE A 3 1.23 2.44 -26.80
N THR A 4 0.08 2.28 -26.16
CA THR A 4 -0.22 2.82 -24.83
C THR A 4 -0.58 1.69 -23.88
N SER A 5 0.07 1.68 -22.73
CA SER A 5 -0.19 0.78 -21.61
C SER A 5 -0.63 1.59 -20.41
N PHE A 6 -1.63 1.11 -19.67
CA PHE A 6 -2.10 1.72 -18.43
C PHE A 6 -2.81 0.69 -17.54
N GLY A 7 -2.82 0.94 -16.24
CA GLY A 7 -3.66 0.25 -15.27
C GLY A 7 -4.59 1.26 -14.57
N LEU A 8 -5.81 0.84 -14.27
CA LEU A 8 -6.81 1.62 -13.57
C LEU A 8 -7.51 0.75 -12.54
N ALA A 9 -7.68 1.25 -11.32
CA ALA A 9 -8.48 0.61 -10.30
C ALA A 9 -9.52 1.60 -9.76
N LEU A 10 -10.80 1.21 -9.77
CA LEU A 10 -11.90 1.96 -9.17
C LEU A 10 -12.37 1.22 -7.92
N GLY A 11 -12.34 1.89 -6.76
CA GLY A 11 -12.68 1.27 -5.48
C GLY A 11 -13.82 1.98 -4.74
N VAL A 12 -14.63 1.21 -4.02
CA VAL A 12 -15.61 1.68 -3.04
C VAL A 12 -15.30 1.03 -1.70
N SER A 13 -15.18 1.85 -0.65
CA SER A 13 -14.81 1.39 0.70
C SER A 13 -15.87 1.76 1.73
N TYR A 14 -16.04 0.91 2.73
CA TYR A 14 -16.83 1.18 3.93
C TYR A 14 -16.03 0.79 5.17
N GLY A 15 -15.98 1.68 6.15
CA GLY A 15 -15.30 1.44 7.42
C GLY A 15 -16.17 1.86 8.60
N THR A 16 -16.08 1.12 9.70
CA THR A 16 -16.90 1.37 10.89
C THR A 16 -16.16 1.04 12.18
N TYR A 17 -16.55 1.72 13.26
CA TYR A 17 -16.16 1.37 14.62
C TYR A 17 -17.05 0.23 15.11
N VAL A 18 -16.43 -0.91 15.45
CA VAL A 18 -17.13 -2.02 16.13
C VAL A 18 -17.19 -1.74 17.63
N THR A 19 -16.11 -1.15 18.17
CA THR A 19 -16.05 -0.63 19.54
C THR A 19 -15.30 0.70 19.54
N LYS A 20 -15.12 1.32 20.73
CA LYS A 20 -14.26 2.52 20.85
C LYS A 20 -12.79 2.26 20.48
N ALA A 21 -12.35 1.01 20.57
CA ALA A 21 -10.96 0.61 20.32
C ALA A 21 -10.76 -0.18 19.03
N ILE A 22 -11.83 -0.76 18.45
CA ILE A 22 -11.75 -1.65 17.28
C ILE A 22 -12.51 -1.04 16.11
N SER A 23 -11.85 -1.01 14.95
CA SER A 23 -12.42 -0.62 13.67
C SER A 23 -12.22 -1.71 12.63
N LEU A 24 -13.20 -1.85 11.74
CA LEU A 24 -13.15 -2.72 10.57
C LEU A 24 -13.35 -1.89 9.30
N GLY A 25 -12.76 -2.37 8.21
CA GLY A 25 -12.94 -1.78 6.88
C GLY A 25 -13.02 -2.86 5.82
N VAL A 26 -13.84 -2.61 4.80
CA VAL A 26 -13.93 -3.43 3.60
C VAL A 26 -13.85 -2.55 2.37
N THR A 27 -13.25 -3.05 1.30
CA THR A 27 -13.18 -2.37 0.01
C THR A 27 -13.52 -3.34 -1.10
N MET A 28 -14.28 -2.88 -2.09
CA MET A 28 -14.47 -3.57 -3.37
C MET A 28 -13.83 -2.74 -4.48
N LYS A 29 -13.13 -3.39 -5.41
CA LYS A 29 -12.41 -2.74 -6.52
C LYS A 29 -12.75 -3.41 -7.84
N LEU A 30 -12.84 -2.60 -8.89
CA LEU A 30 -12.75 -3.03 -10.28
C LEU A 30 -11.35 -2.65 -10.78
N VAL A 31 -10.59 -3.62 -11.28
CA VAL A 31 -9.23 -3.45 -11.77
C VAL A 31 -9.23 -3.68 -13.28
N HIS A 32 -8.65 -2.76 -14.03
CA HIS A 32 -8.49 -2.84 -15.48
C HIS A 32 -7.04 -2.60 -15.84
N GLU A 33 -6.46 -3.50 -16.62
CA GLU A 33 -5.09 -3.38 -17.09
C GLU A 33 -5.04 -3.53 -18.60
N LYS A 34 -4.24 -2.68 -19.23
CA LYS A 34 -3.92 -2.74 -20.65
C LYS A 34 -2.40 -2.75 -20.79
N LEU A 35 -1.85 -3.89 -21.14
CA LEU A 35 -0.41 -4.11 -21.30
C LEU A 35 0.03 -3.85 -22.75
N ALA A 36 -0.74 -4.33 -23.73
CA ALA A 36 -0.38 -4.21 -25.14
C ALA A 36 -1.60 -4.06 -26.06
N SER A 37 -1.41 -3.35 -27.18
CA SER A 37 -2.45 -3.17 -28.22
C SER A 37 -2.58 -4.37 -29.16
N GLN A 38 -1.61 -5.28 -29.17
CA GLN A 38 -1.59 -6.53 -29.93
C GLN A 38 -1.08 -7.67 -29.03
N GLY A 39 -1.52 -8.89 -29.30
CA GLY A 39 -1.06 -10.09 -28.58
C GLY A 39 0.44 -10.37 -28.78
N ALA A 40 1.00 -11.16 -27.86
CA ALA A 40 2.38 -11.61 -27.94
C ALA A 40 2.45 -12.98 -28.66
N GLY A 41 3.41 -13.14 -29.58
CA GLY A 41 3.65 -14.42 -30.25
C GLY A 41 2.52 -14.87 -31.20
N ILE A 42 1.94 -16.04 -30.95
CA ILE A 42 0.92 -16.70 -31.81
C ILE A 42 -0.51 -16.27 -31.42
N GLU A 43 -0.68 -15.60 -30.28
CA GLU A 43 -2.00 -15.31 -29.74
C GLU A 43 -2.68 -14.09 -30.37
N LYS A 44 -3.92 -14.29 -30.83
CA LYS A 44 -4.78 -13.23 -31.36
C LYS A 44 -5.60 -12.61 -30.24
N GLY A 45 -5.30 -11.37 -29.86
CA GLY A 45 -6.08 -10.65 -28.85
C GLY A 45 -5.52 -9.27 -28.56
N LYS A 46 -6.22 -8.54 -27.68
CA LYS A 46 -5.68 -7.32 -27.04
C LYS A 46 -5.13 -7.74 -25.69
N GLY A 47 -3.92 -7.32 -25.32
CA GLY A 47 -3.36 -7.58 -24.01
C GLY A 47 -4.01 -6.68 -22.96
N ALA A 48 -5.32 -6.84 -22.73
CA ALA A 48 -6.09 -6.07 -21.77
C ALA A 48 -7.05 -6.96 -20.99
N GLY A 49 -7.05 -6.82 -19.67
CA GLY A 49 -7.82 -7.63 -18.75
C GLY A 49 -8.63 -6.77 -17.80
N THR A 50 -9.73 -7.31 -17.27
CA THR A 50 -10.50 -6.69 -16.18
C THR A 50 -10.79 -7.75 -15.13
N SER A 51 -10.55 -7.41 -13.87
CA SER A 51 -10.85 -8.26 -12.72
C SER A 51 -11.50 -7.43 -11.61
N PHE A 52 -11.94 -8.09 -10.55
CA PHE A 52 -12.41 -7.45 -9.33
C PHE A 52 -11.55 -7.89 -8.15
N ALA A 53 -11.47 -7.05 -7.13
CA ALA A 53 -10.69 -7.36 -5.94
C ALA A 53 -11.39 -6.86 -4.68
N GLY A 54 -11.22 -7.58 -3.58
CA GLY A 54 -11.71 -7.23 -2.25
C GLY A 54 -10.57 -6.96 -1.28
N ASP A 55 -10.78 -6.04 -0.34
CA ASP A 55 -9.91 -5.86 0.81
C ASP A 55 -10.70 -6.02 2.11
N VAL A 56 -10.03 -6.52 3.14
CA VAL A 56 -10.51 -6.51 4.53
C VAL A 56 -9.42 -5.96 5.43
N GLY A 57 -9.78 -4.97 6.25
CA GLY A 57 -8.90 -4.33 7.21
C GLY A 57 -9.45 -4.36 8.62
N PHE A 58 -8.54 -4.47 9.58
CA PHE A 58 -8.81 -4.42 11.01
C PHE A 58 -7.83 -3.47 11.67
N MET A 59 -8.31 -2.69 12.62
CA MET A 59 -7.49 -1.81 13.45
C MET A 59 -7.92 -1.94 14.90
N TRP A 60 -6.94 -2.03 15.79
CA TRP A 60 -7.13 -2.08 17.23
C TRP A 60 -6.22 -1.10 17.95
N LYS A 61 -6.83 -0.13 18.63
CA LYS A 61 -6.17 0.75 19.60
C LYS A 61 -6.03 0.01 20.92
N THR A 62 -4.93 -0.71 21.10
CA THR A 62 -4.65 -1.49 22.30
C THR A 62 -4.52 -0.59 23.53
N THR A 63 -3.94 0.59 23.37
CA THR A 63 -3.85 1.65 24.39
C THR A 63 -4.00 3.03 23.74
N ASP A 64 -3.98 4.11 24.52
CA ASP A 64 -3.99 5.48 23.98
C ASP A 64 -2.77 5.82 23.12
N LYS A 65 -1.68 5.03 23.24
CA LYS A 65 -0.43 5.23 22.52
C LYS A 65 -0.14 4.15 21.47
N LEU A 66 -0.71 2.96 21.63
CA LEU A 66 -0.40 1.80 20.77
C LEU A 66 -1.59 1.42 19.91
N THR A 67 -1.36 1.36 18.60
CA THR A 67 -2.30 0.81 17.63
C THR A 67 -1.65 -0.34 16.87
N VAL A 68 -2.41 -1.42 16.69
CA VAL A 68 -2.06 -2.55 15.83
C VAL A 68 -3.12 -2.65 14.75
N ALA A 69 -2.71 -2.88 13.51
CA ALA A 69 -3.63 -3.05 12.39
C ALA A 69 -3.15 -4.16 11.47
N TRP A 70 -4.07 -4.74 10.73
CA TRP A 70 -3.73 -5.57 9.58
C TRP A 70 -4.71 -5.31 8.44
N VAL A 71 -4.25 -5.55 7.21
CA VAL A 71 -5.09 -5.47 6.02
C VAL A 71 -4.67 -6.56 5.04
N LEU A 72 -5.65 -7.33 4.59
CA LEU A 72 -5.53 -8.22 3.44
C LEU A 72 -6.10 -7.48 2.23
N ARG A 73 -5.29 -7.31 1.19
CA ARG A 73 -5.63 -6.50 0.02
C ARG A 73 -5.64 -7.33 -1.25
N ASN A 74 -6.49 -6.91 -2.19
CA ASN A 74 -6.59 -7.40 -3.55
C ASN A 74 -6.96 -8.90 -3.68
N VAL A 75 -7.81 -9.41 -2.78
CA VAL A 75 -8.35 -10.77 -2.87
C VAL A 75 -9.33 -10.85 -4.03
N GLY A 76 -9.05 -11.65 -5.04
CA GLY A 76 -9.89 -11.76 -6.23
C GLY A 76 -9.40 -12.84 -7.19
N PRO A 77 -10.13 -13.10 -8.29
CA PRO A 77 -9.68 -14.02 -9.31
C PRO A 77 -8.51 -13.44 -10.11
N ASN A 78 -7.71 -14.34 -10.71
CA ASN A 78 -6.66 -13.99 -11.65
C ASN A 78 -7.21 -13.09 -12.78
N ILE A 79 -6.37 -12.18 -13.26
CA ILE A 79 -6.68 -11.33 -14.40
C ILE A 79 -6.27 -12.04 -15.69
N THR A 80 -7.25 -12.22 -16.58
CA THR A 80 -7.02 -12.80 -17.91
C THR A 80 -6.88 -11.70 -18.94
N PHE A 81 -5.82 -11.74 -19.75
CA PHE A 81 -5.59 -10.78 -20.82
C PHE A 81 -6.01 -11.32 -22.20
N ILE A 82 -5.49 -12.50 -22.57
CA ILE A 82 -5.73 -13.11 -23.87
C ILE A 82 -6.16 -14.56 -23.68
N ASP A 83 -5.31 -15.37 -23.04
CA ASP A 83 -5.59 -16.76 -22.69
C ASP A 83 -5.90 -16.92 -21.21
N ALA A 84 -6.97 -17.65 -20.90
CA ALA A 84 -7.37 -17.99 -19.53
C ALA A 84 -6.37 -18.94 -18.86
N ASP A 85 -5.67 -19.77 -19.64
CA ASP A 85 -4.63 -20.67 -19.14
C ASP A 85 -3.32 -19.91 -18.81
N GLN A 86 -3.25 -18.61 -19.10
CA GLN A 86 -2.15 -17.69 -18.78
C GLN A 86 -2.65 -16.51 -17.94
N ALA A 87 -3.63 -16.74 -17.07
CA ALA A 87 -4.18 -15.71 -16.21
C ALA A 87 -3.23 -15.38 -15.04
N ASP A 88 -2.88 -14.10 -14.89
CA ASP A 88 -1.96 -13.65 -13.86
C ASP A 88 -2.69 -13.42 -12.52
N PRO A 89 -2.12 -13.82 -11.38
CA PRO A 89 -2.70 -13.52 -10.08
C PRO A 89 -2.70 -12.01 -9.80
N LEU A 90 -3.71 -11.53 -9.08
CA LEU A 90 -3.72 -10.14 -8.60
C LEU A 90 -2.59 -9.95 -7.56
N PRO A 91 -2.07 -8.72 -7.38
CA PRO A 91 -1.02 -8.42 -6.41
C PRO A 91 -1.58 -8.40 -4.98
N GLN A 92 -2.02 -9.56 -4.51
CA GLN A 92 -2.58 -9.77 -3.20
C GLN A 92 -1.46 -9.71 -2.16
N ASN A 93 -1.77 -9.15 -0.99
CA ASN A 93 -0.80 -9.03 0.09
C ASN A 93 -1.49 -8.94 1.44
N LEU A 94 -0.78 -9.38 2.48
CA LEU A 94 -1.10 -9.08 3.87
C LEU A 94 -0.13 -8.01 4.37
N THR A 95 -0.64 -7.03 5.09
CA THR A 95 0.20 -6.08 5.82
C THR A 95 -0.23 -6.03 7.27
N VAL A 96 0.74 -6.11 8.17
CA VAL A 96 0.54 -5.94 9.61
C VAL A 96 1.33 -4.72 10.05
N GLY A 97 0.65 -3.77 10.68
CA GLY A 97 1.19 -2.48 11.08
C GLY A 97 1.11 -2.25 12.57
N PHE A 98 2.13 -1.58 13.11
CA PHE A 98 2.22 -1.14 14.49
C PHE A 98 2.50 0.35 14.51
N ALA A 99 1.79 1.09 15.35
CA ALA A 99 2.00 2.52 15.54
C ALA A 99 2.07 2.84 17.03
N TYR A 100 3.13 3.54 17.44
CA TYR A 100 3.38 3.92 18.81
C TYR A 100 3.61 5.43 18.94
N LYS A 101 2.75 6.10 19.72
CA LYS A 101 2.90 7.52 20.03
C LYS A 101 3.96 7.70 21.11
N ILE A 102 5.16 8.09 20.71
CA ILE A 102 6.32 8.28 21.59
C ILE A 102 6.08 9.49 22.51
N LEU A 103 5.68 10.62 21.91
CA LEU A 103 5.48 11.88 22.61
C LEU A 103 4.17 12.52 22.17
N GLU A 104 3.48 13.13 23.12
CA GLU A 104 2.39 14.07 22.88
C GLU A 104 2.47 15.13 23.98
N SER A 105 2.87 16.34 23.60
CA SER A 105 3.07 17.45 24.54
C SER A 105 2.75 18.78 23.88
N GLY A 106 1.71 19.44 24.38
CA GLY A 106 1.22 20.72 23.86
C GLY A 106 0.94 20.64 22.36
N ASN A 107 1.69 21.42 21.58
CA ASN A 107 1.54 21.53 20.13
C ASN A 107 2.33 20.46 19.35
N SER A 108 3.07 19.57 20.01
CA SER A 108 3.97 18.64 19.34
C SER A 108 3.65 17.18 19.64
N SER A 109 3.71 16.34 18.61
CA SER A 109 3.58 14.89 18.73
C SER A 109 4.64 14.16 17.91
N VAL A 110 5.10 13.02 18.43
CA VAL A 110 5.99 12.10 17.71
C VAL A 110 5.33 10.73 17.63
N LEU A 111 5.12 10.25 16.41
CA LEU A 111 4.62 8.92 16.11
C LEU A 111 5.73 8.09 15.49
N PHE A 112 5.87 6.85 15.93
CA PHE A 112 6.70 5.85 15.28
C PHE A 112 5.81 4.75 14.72
N THR A 113 6.13 4.25 13.52
CA THR A 113 5.37 3.21 12.84
C THR A 113 6.30 2.14 12.29
N THR A 114 5.82 0.90 12.28
CA THR A 114 6.47 -0.22 11.59
C THR A 114 5.42 -1.05 10.90
N ASP A 115 5.69 -1.44 9.66
CA ASP A 115 4.83 -2.32 8.88
C ASP A 115 5.62 -3.52 8.38
N VAL A 116 4.98 -4.67 8.39
CA VAL A 116 5.45 -5.92 7.79
C VAL A 116 4.51 -6.22 6.64
N TYR A 117 5.04 -6.26 5.43
CA TYR A 117 4.29 -6.50 4.21
C TYR A 117 4.72 -7.85 3.62
N LYS A 118 3.76 -8.74 3.40
CA LYS A 118 3.99 -10.03 2.74
C LYS A 118 3.19 -10.04 1.43
N PRO A 119 3.85 -10.08 0.26
CA PRO A 119 3.18 -10.44 -0.98
C PRO A 119 2.63 -11.86 -0.86
N LEU A 120 1.39 -12.03 -1.30
CA LEU A 120 0.66 -13.29 -1.31
C LEU A 120 0.12 -13.49 -2.71
N ALA A 121 0.94 -13.30 -3.74
CA ALA A 121 0.55 -13.32 -5.14
C ALA A 121 0.68 -14.75 -5.71
N ASP A 122 -0.12 -15.67 -5.18
CA ASP A 122 -0.28 -17.04 -5.69
C ASP A 122 -1.55 -17.18 -6.55
N GLU A 123 -1.69 -18.27 -7.31
CA GLU A 123 -2.81 -18.51 -8.21
C GLU A 123 -4.15 -18.73 -7.48
N GLY A 124 -5.20 -18.05 -7.98
CA GLY A 124 -6.58 -18.30 -7.59
C GLY A 124 -7.06 -17.52 -6.37
N PHE A 125 -8.36 -17.65 -6.07
CA PHE A 125 -9.03 -16.84 -5.05
C PHE A 125 -8.53 -17.08 -3.61
N LEU A 126 -8.01 -18.30 -3.32
CA LEU A 126 -7.53 -18.68 -1.98
C LEU A 126 -6.02 -18.44 -1.78
N SER A 127 -5.42 -17.65 -2.65
CA SER A 127 -4.02 -17.24 -2.63
C SER A 127 -3.54 -16.74 -1.25
N PHE A 128 -4.45 -16.18 -0.44
CA PHE A 128 -4.13 -15.69 0.91
C PHE A 128 -3.86 -16.80 1.94
N VAL A 129 -4.19 -18.05 1.60
CA VAL A 129 -3.88 -19.25 2.39
C VAL A 129 -2.66 -19.94 1.81
N THR A 130 -2.57 -20.06 0.48
CA THR A 130 -1.55 -20.87 -0.20
C THR A 130 -0.21 -20.13 -0.35
N GLY A 131 -0.23 -18.81 -0.54
CA GLY A 131 0.96 -17.95 -0.67
C GLY A 131 1.82 -17.78 0.59
N TRP A 132 1.59 -18.61 1.62
CA TRP A 132 2.47 -18.78 2.79
C TRP A 132 3.37 -20.03 2.69
N SER A 133 3.16 -20.84 1.66
CA SER A 133 3.76 -22.17 1.49
C SER A 133 4.15 -22.47 0.04
N ASP A 134 4.20 -21.44 -0.79
CA ASP A 134 4.60 -21.52 -2.19
C ASP A 134 6.12 -21.71 -2.36
N SER A 135 6.91 -21.33 -1.36
CA SER A 135 8.37 -21.41 -1.37
C SER A 135 8.96 -22.04 -0.09
N PRO A 136 10.22 -22.53 -0.13
CA PRO A 136 10.94 -22.95 1.07
C PRO A 136 10.98 -21.84 2.13
N PRO A 137 10.96 -22.17 3.44
CA PRO A 137 10.86 -21.17 4.50
C PRO A 137 11.93 -20.07 4.45
N ASP A 138 13.14 -20.37 3.99
CA ASP A 138 14.25 -19.42 3.89
C ASP A 138 14.16 -18.45 2.71
N GLU A 139 13.38 -18.78 1.68
CA GLU A 139 13.01 -17.87 0.59
C GLU A 139 11.78 -17.05 0.99
N GLU A 140 10.80 -17.68 1.62
CA GLU A 140 9.56 -17.06 2.10
C GLU A 140 9.78 -15.88 3.07
N PHE A 141 10.81 -15.95 3.92
CA PHE A 141 11.16 -14.82 4.81
C PHE A 141 11.80 -13.63 4.08
N LYS A 142 12.38 -13.82 2.90
CA LYS A 142 13.01 -12.75 2.10
C LYS A 142 11.99 -11.96 1.30
N ASP A 143 10.85 -12.56 1.01
CA ASP A 143 9.72 -11.89 0.36
C ASP A 143 9.01 -10.89 1.28
N ILE A 144 9.29 -10.95 2.58
CA ILE A 144 8.71 -10.04 3.56
C ILE A 144 9.43 -8.70 3.50
N ASP A 145 8.68 -7.65 3.19
CA ASP A 145 9.13 -6.28 3.24
C ASP A 145 8.91 -5.69 4.64
N TYR A 146 9.92 -4.97 5.12
CA TYR A 146 9.87 -4.27 6.39
C TYR A 146 9.92 -2.77 6.16
N HIS A 147 9.00 -2.05 6.77
CA HIS A 147 8.96 -0.60 6.75
C HIS A 147 9.03 -0.07 8.17
N ALA A 148 9.81 0.98 8.39
CA ALA A 148 9.84 1.73 9.64
C ALA A 148 9.82 3.22 9.34
N GLY A 149 9.09 3.98 10.15
CA GLY A 149 8.90 5.40 9.94
C GLY A 149 8.68 6.16 11.24
N ALA A 150 8.99 7.45 11.21
CA ALA A 150 8.65 8.38 12.26
C ALA A 150 8.04 9.63 11.66
N GLU A 151 7.01 10.14 12.33
CA GLU A 151 6.40 11.43 12.05
C GLU A 151 6.56 12.32 13.27
N TRP A 152 7.11 13.51 13.05
CA TRP A 152 7.04 14.61 14.01
C TRP A 152 6.05 15.64 13.47
N ASN A 153 4.98 15.87 14.22
CA ASN A 153 3.97 16.85 13.89
C ASN A 153 4.01 18.02 14.89
N TYR A 154 3.85 19.22 14.38
CA TYR A 154 3.78 20.46 15.14
C TYR A 154 2.58 21.29 14.69
N ASN A 155 1.63 21.49 15.61
CA ASN A 155 0.45 22.32 15.40
C ASN A 155 0.83 23.80 15.58
N LEU A 156 0.80 24.57 14.48
CA LEU A 156 1.09 26.00 14.49
C LEU A 156 -0.09 26.81 15.03
N SER A 157 -1.32 26.35 14.76
CA SER A 157 -2.57 26.87 15.31
C SER A 157 -3.61 25.74 15.43
N GLU A 158 -4.84 26.05 15.83
CA GLU A 158 -5.95 25.08 15.83
C GLU A 158 -6.25 24.54 14.41
N ASP A 159 -5.98 25.35 13.39
CA ASP A 159 -6.31 25.09 11.99
C ASP A 159 -5.10 24.77 11.11
N SER A 160 -3.88 24.83 11.66
CA SER A 160 -2.68 24.63 10.85
C SER A 160 -1.63 23.79 11.57
N ALA A 161 -1.01 22.89 10.81
CA ALA A 161 0.03 22.02 11.30
C ALA A 161 1.09 21.78 10.23
N PHE A 162 2.29 21.46 10.70
CA PHE A 162 3.41 21.04 9.89
C PHE A 162 3.91 19.69 10.37
N ALA A 163 4.28 18.82 9.44
CA ALA A 163 4.80 17.50 9.72
C ALA A 163 6.14 17.25 9.02
N LEU A 164 7.09 16.70 9.76
CA LEU A 164 8.30 16.08 9.24
C LEU A 164 8.15 14.56 9.31
N ARG A 165 8.52 13.89 8.22
CA ARG A 165 8.51 12.43 8.14
C ARG A 165 9.86 11.93 7.69
N ALA A 166 10.31 10.86 8.32
CA ALA A 166 11.46 10.08 7.86
C ALA A 166 11.10 8.61 7.95
N GLY A 167 11.58 7.82 7.00
CA GLY A 167 11.32 6.39 6.99
C GLY A 167 12.38 5.61 6.24
N TYR A 168 12.26 4.30 6.35
CA TYR A 168 13.12 3.34 5.69
C TYR A 168 12.29 2.13 5.28
N SER A 169 12.44 1.74 4.01
CA SER A 169 11.88 0.52 3.46
C SER A 169 13.00 -0.45 3.15
N HIS A 170 12.86 -1.69 3.62
CA HIS A 170 13.74 -2.81 3.30
C HIS A 170 12.93 -3.91 2.63
N ASP A 171 13.32 -4.22 1.41
CA ASP A 171 12.75 -5.26 0.56
C ASP A 171 13.95 -6.08 0.05
N GLU A 172 14.05 -7.33 0.51
CA GLU A 172 15.22 -8.20 0.23
C GLU A 172 15.15 -8.81 -1.16
N ASP A 173 13.99 -9.33 -1.57
CA ASP A 173 13.76 -9.93 -2.89
C ASP A 173 13.90 -8.90 -4.03
N GLY A 174 13.22 -7.77 -3.90
CA GLY A 174 13.31 -6.64 -4.82
C GLY A 174 14.64 -5.89 -4.75
N LYS A 175 15.54 -6.26 -3.82
CA LYS A 175 16.85 -5.64 -3.57
C LYS A 175 16.75 -4.13 -3.39
N ARG A 176 15.76 -3.70 -2.63
CA ARG A 176 15.42 -2.29 -2.41
C ARG A 176 15.65 -1.90 -0.97
N LYS A 177 16.35 -0.78 -0.85
CA LYS A 177 16.67 -0.11 0.41
C LYS A 177 16.43 1.36 0.17
N SER A 178 15.30 1.84 0.67
CA SER A 178 14.76 3.13 0.23
C SER A 178 14.48 3.99 1.46
N PRO A 179 15.46 4.80 1.91
CA PRO A 179 15.20 5.91 2.82
C PRO A 179 14.18 6.87 2.20
N THR A 180 13.26 7.35 3.02
CA THR A 180 12.22 8.28 2.60
C THR A 180 12.18 9.49 3.53
N PHE A 181 11.89 10.64 2.96
CA PHE A 181 11.72 11.89 3.69
C PHE A 181 10.41 12.55 3.25
N GLY A 182 9.73 13.22 4.16
CA GLY A 182 8.46 13.86 3.88
C GLY A 182 8.28 15.16 4.64
N LEU A 183 7.56 16.07 4.00
CA LEU A 183 7.14 17.37 4.50
C LEU A 183 5.63 17.46 4.29
N GLY A 184 4.89 17.72 5.36
CA GLY A 184 3.44 17.91 5.33
C GLY A 184 3.07 19.29 5.81
N LEU A 185 2.12 19.92 5.13
CA LEU A 185 1.50 21.18 5.53
C LEU A 185 -0.01 20.96 5.56
N LYS A 186 -0.63 21.28 6.69
CA LYS A 186 -2.07 21.21 6.86
C LYS A 186 -2.62 22.60 7.16
N TYR A 187 -3.71 22.91 6.48
CA TYR A 187 -4.63 24.02 6.74
C TYR A 187 -6.02 23.43 6.99
N ASN A 188 -6.97 24.26 7.46
CA ASN A 188 -8.35 23.82 7.68
C ASN A 188 -9.07 23.34 6.41
N TRP A 189 -8.78 23.96 5.25
CA TRP A 189 -9.42 23.64 3.96
C TRP A 189 -8.60 22.71 3.07
N ALA A 190 -7.30 22.55 3.34
CA ALA A 190 -6.44 21.70 2.52
C ALA A 190 -5.23 21.14 3.26
N SER A 191 -4.71 20.03 2.75
CA SER A 191 -3.42 19.47 3.11
C SER A 191 -2.55 19.30 1.87
N PHE A 192 -1.25 19.51 2.03
CA PHE A 192 -0.23 19.32 1.01
C PHE A 192 0.91 18.50 1.58
N ASP A 193 1.35 17.48 0.84
CA ASP A 193 2.47 16.65 1.24
C ASP A 193 3.46 16.53 0.07
N LEU A 194 4.74 16.62 0.43
CA LEU A 194 5.86 16.37 -0.44
C LEU A 194 6.68 15.24 0.15
N SER A 195 6.96 14.20 -0.62
CA SER A 195 7.84 13.11 -0.20
C SER A 195 8.97 12.90 -1.20
N TYR A 196 10.13 12.48 -0.70
CA TYR A 196 11.31 12.16 -1.47
C TYR A 196 11.75 10.73 -1.15
N PHE A 197 11.91 9.92 -2.21
CA PHE A 197 12.39 8.54 -2.11
C PHE A 197 13.84 8.51 -2.55
N ALA A 198 14.75 8.37 -1.59
CA ALA A 198 16.19 8.31 -1.82
C ALA A 198 16.62 6.89 -2.19
N ASP A 199 16.07 6.38 -3.30
CA ASP A 199 16.37 5.05 -3.81
C ASP A 199 17.43 5.16 -4.92
N ASN A 200 18.42 4.26 -4.89
CA ASN A 200 19.50 4.16 -5.88
C ASN A 200 19.47 2.86 -6.71
N SER A 201 18.50 1.96 -6.53
CA SER A 201 18.39 0.70 -7.27
C SER A 201 17.07 0.55 -8.05
N ALA A 202 16.05 1.37 -7.79
CA ALA A 202 14.74 1.24 -8.45
C ALA A 202 14.61 1.94 -9.84
N ALA A 203 13.51 1.70 -10.55
CA ALA A 203 13.16 2.51 -11.73
C ALA A 203 12.72 3.94 -11.37
N ARG A 204 12.16 4.12 -10.16
CA ARG A 204 11.72 5.42 -9.60
C ARG A 204 12.74 6.01 -8.62
N ARG A 205 14.02 5.99 -9.00
CA ARG A 205 15.12 6.55 -8.19
C ARG A 205 14.97 8.05 -8.01
N ASN A 206 15.30 8.53 -6.81
CA ASN A 206 15.37 9.95 -6.47
C ASN A 206 14.15 10.76 -6.95
N SER A 207 12.96 10.24 -6.65
CA SER A 207 11.70 10.83 -7.11
C SER A 207 11.03 11.62 -5.99
N PHE A 208 10.53 12.79 -6.36
CA PHE A 208 9.60 13.55 -5.53
C PHE A 208 8.16 13.12 -5.85
N ARG A 209 7.34 12.94 -4.81
CA ARG A 209 5.89 12.75 -4.94
C ARG A 209 5.19 13.87 -4.22
N PHE A 210 4.26 14.49 -4.92
CA PHE A 210 3.40 15.53 -4.40
C PHE A 210 1.98 15.00 -4.27
N SER A 211 1.33 15.29 -3.14
CA SER A 211 -0.10 15.03 -2.95
C SER A 211 -0.77 16.23 -2.31
N GLY A 212 -2.04 16.44 -2.66
CA GLY A 212 -2.88 17.46 -2.08
C GLY A 212 -4.28 16.91 -1.81
N GLY A 213 -4.90 17.38 -0.72
CA GLY A 213 -6.26 17.04 -0.33
C GLY A 213 -7.03 18.29 0.06
N PHE A 214 -8.34 18.30 -0.19
CA PHE A 214 -9.24 19.38 0.18
C PHE A 214 -10.28 18.85 1.18
N SER A 215 -10.55 19.64 2.22
CA SER A 215 -11.56 19.35 3.23
C SER A 215 -12.70 20.35 3.09
N PHE A 216 -13.95 19.84 3.11
CA PHE A 216 -15.18 20.61 2.93
C PHE A 216 -16.10 20.42 4.13
#